data_AF-A0A611U828-F1
#
_entry.id   AF-A0A611U828-F1
#
_cell.length_a   1.000
_cell.length_b   1.000
_cell.length_c   1.000
_cell.angle_alpha   90.00
_cell.angle_beta   90.00
_cell.angle_gamma   90.00
#
_symmetry.space_group_name_H-M   'P 1'
#
loop_
_entity.id
_entity.type
_entity.pdbx_description
1 polymer ?
#
loop_
_entity_poly.entity_id
_entity_poly.type
_entity_poly.pdbx_seq_one_letter_code
_entity_poly.pdbx_strand_id
1 'polypeptide(L)' 'NGANSLQFSSDELNTIGKYIHCSANWNAVDYHLKNNISSAVSSSETFSFVNRPDENWTRTVYDMAGNPQK' A
#
# COMPACT_ATOMS: atom_id res chain seq x y z
N ASN A 1 -31.27 10.77 -5.18
CA ASN A 1 -31.10 9.71 -6.19
C ASN A 1 -29.64 9.69 -6.62
N GLY A 2 -28.81 8.87 -5.97
CA GLY A 2 -27.41 8.70 -6.36
C GLY A 2 -27.34 7.78 -7.58
N ALA A 3 -26.86 8.30 -8.71
CA ALA A 3 -26.70 7.49 -9.91
C ALA A 3 -25.53 6.52 -9.73
N ASN A 4 -25.73 5.24 -10.06
CA ASN A 4 -24.63 4.29 -10.18
C ASN A 4 -23.74 4.70 -11.35
N SER A 5 -22.43 4.77 -11.15
CA SER A 5 -21.47 5.00 -12.23
C SER A 5 -21.42 3.81 -13.18
N LEU A 6 -21.22 4.09 -14.46
CA LEU A 6 -20.93 3.05 -15.44
C LEU A 6 -19.55 2.46 -15.12
N GLN A 7 -19.46 1.13 -15.16
CA GLN A 7 -18.20 0.41 -14.99
C GLN A 7 -17.41 0.44 -16.30
N PHE A 8 -16.07 0.47 -16.20
CA PHE A 8 -15.19 0.33 -17.35
C PHE A 8 -15.25 -1.09 -17.92
N SER A 9 -15.15 -1.20 -19.24
CA SER A 9 -14.91 -2.46 -19.93
C SER A 9 -13.49 -2.98 -19.70
N SER A 10 -13.25 -4.26 -19.97
CA SER A 10 -11.92 -4.87 -19.83
C SER A 10 -10.85 -4.20 -20.69
N ASP A 11 -11.19 -3.75 -21.90
CA ASP A 11 -10.25 -3.07 -22.80
C ASP A 11 -9.88 -1.67 -22.29
N GLU A 12 -10.85 -0.96 -21.70
CA GLU A 12 -10.61 0.30 -21.02
C GLU A 12 -9.73 0.10 -19.79
N LEU A 13 -10.01 -0.91 -18.96
CA LEU A 13 -9.18 -1.25 -17.80
C LEU A 13 -7.73 -1.61 -18.21
N ASN A 14 -7.55 -2.35 -19.30
CA ASN A 14 -6.22 -2.65 -19.85
C ASN A 14 -5.47 -1.39 -20.30
N THR A 15 -6.19 -0.41 -20.84
CA THR A 15 -5.61 0.87 -21.26
C THR A 15 -5.27 1.73 -20.06
N ILE A 16 -6.17 1.86 -19.09
CA ILE A 16 -6.00 2.62 -17.85
C ILE A 16 -4.86 2.03 -17.01
N GLY A 17 -4.75 0.71 -16.93
CA GLY A 17 -3.72 0.01 -16.16
C GLY A 17 -2.29 0.37 -16.55
N LYS A 18 -2.05 0.79 -17.79
CA LYS A 18 -0.74 1.29 -18.24
C LYS A 18 -0.30 2.58 -17.55
N TYR A 19 -1.25 3.33 -17.00
CA TYR A 19 -1.04 4.61 -16.34
C TYR A 19 -1.18 4.54 -14.82
N ILE A 20 -1.56 3.38 -14.26
CA ILE A 20 -1.64 3.16 -12.82
C ILE A 20 -0.34 2.49 -12.35
N HIS A 21 0.35 3.13 -11.41
CA HIS A 21 1.55 2.55 -10.80
C HIS A 21 1.19 1.51 -9.74
N CYS A 22 1.95 0.41 -9.69
CA CYS A 22 1.88 -0.56 -8.60
C CYS A 22 2.56 0.01 -7.35
N SER A 23 1.77 0.63 -6.47
CA SER A 23 2.30 1.29 -5.26
C SER A 23 2.72 0.29 -4.17
N ALA A 24 2.12 -0.90 -4.14
CA ALA A 24 2.41 -1.94 -3.15
C ALA A 24 3.42 -2.96 -3.69
N ASN A 25 4.46 -3.26 -2.91
CA ASN A 25 5.53 -4.19 -3.28
C ASN A 25 6.27 -4.71 -2.04
N TRP A 26 7.07 -5.76 -2.23
CA TRP A 26 7.89 -6.39 -1.18
C TRP A 26 9.35 -5.96 -1.24
N ASN A 27 9.64 -4.74 -1.70
CA ASN A 27 11.02 -4.26 -1.71
C ASN A 27 11.44 -3.89 -0.28
N ALA A 28 12.49 -4.53 0.21
CA ALA A 28 13.10 -4.18 1.49
C ALA A 28 13.82 -2.83 1.38
N VAL A 29 13.69 -2.02 2.42
CA VAL A 29 14.42 -0.77 2.59
C VAL A 29 15.28 -0.92 3.83
N ASP A 30 16.58 -0.61 3.68
CA ASP A 30 17.48 -0.46 4.82
C ASP A 30 17.18 0.88 5.52
N TYR A 31 16.71 0.79 6.76
CA TYR A 31 16.30 1.96 7.53
C TYR A 31 17.50 2.70 8.16
N HIS A 32 18.66 2.03 8.29
CA HIS A 32 19.86 2.61 8.90
C HIS A 32 20.46 3.74 8.06
N LEU A 33 20.23 3.74 6.74
CA LEU A 33 20.76 4.76 5.83
C LEU A 33 19.91 6.04 5.77
N LYS A 34 18.67 6.02 6.27
CA LYS A 34 17.72 7.15 6.14
C LYS A 34 17.57 8.02 7.38
N ASN A 35 17.91 7.52 8.57
CA ASN A 35 17.77 8.27 9.83
C ASN A 35 19.05 8.10 10.67
N ASN A 36 19.59 9.20 11.21
CA ASN A 36 20.60 9.13 12.27
C ASN A 36 19.93 8.50 13.51
N ILE A 37 20.18 7.21 13.76
CA ILE A 37 19.69 6.50 14.94
C ILE A 37 20.32 7.16 16.17
N SER A 38 19.52 7.88 16.97
CA SER A 38 19.97 8.64 18.15
C SER A 38 20.15 7.80 19.42
N SER A 39 20.14 6.48 19.31
CA SER A 39 20.07 5.56 20.46
C SER A 39 21.23 4.57 20.41
N ALA A 40 22.07 4.58 21.44
CA ALA A 40 23.34 3.84 21.55
C ALA A 40 23.17 2.32 21.80
N VAL A 41 22.34 1.64 21.03
CA VAL A 41 22.30 0.19 20.93
C VAL A 41 22.19 -0.16 19.45
N SER A 42 23.25 -0.75 18.90
CA SER A 42 23.27 -1.24 17.52
C SER A 42 22.22 -2.33 17.36
N SER A 43 21.03 -1.98 16.88
CA SER A 43 20.08 -2.98 16.42
C SER A 43 20.69 -3.67 15.21
N SER A 44 20.73 -5.00 15.25
CA SER A 44 20.92 -5.84 14.06
C SER A 44 20.21 -5.25 12.84
N GLU A 45 20.83 -5.34 11.65
CA GLU A 45 20.33 -4.81 10.37
C GLU A 45 18.80 -4.77 10.32
N THR A 46 18.24 -3.56 10.40
CA THR A 46 16.79 -3.38 10.48
C THR A 46 16.27 -3.09 9.08
N PHE A 47 15.76 -4.13 8.42
CA PHE A 47 15.06 -4.00 7.13
C PHE A 47 13.56 -3.80 7.35
N SER A 48 12.93 -3.01 6.50
CA SER A 48 11.49 -2.76 6.52
C SER A 48 10.88 -2.85 5.12
N PHE A 49 9.62 -3.28 5.03
CA PHE A 49 8.84 -3.33 3.80
C PHE A 49 7.79 -2.23 3.81
N VAL A 50 8.23 -1.00 3.58
CA VAL A 50 7.37 0.21 3.72
C VAL A 50 6.14 0.21 2.81
N ASN A 51 6.19 -0.50 1.68
CA ASN A 51 5.10 -0.61 0.71
C ASN A 51 4.46 -2.00 0.69
N ARG A 52 4.64 -2.80 1.76
CA ARG A 52 4.08 -4.15 1.82
C ARG A 52 2.57 -4.11 1.52
N PRO A 53 2.05 -4.95 0.60
CA PRO A 53 0.62 -5.06 0.38
C PRO A 53 -0.09 -5.59 1.62
N ASP A 54 -1.33 -5.15 1.81
CA ASP A 54 -2.23 -5.69 2.82
C ASP A 54 -2.58 -7.15 2.51
N GLU A 55 -3.15 -7.86 3.48
CA GLU A 55 -3.49 -9.27 3.34
C GLU A 55 -4.37 -9.53 2.11
N ASN A 56 -4.07 -10.61 1.39
CA ASN A 56 -4.72 -10.96 0.13
C ASN A 56 -4.74 -9.85 -0.95
N TRP A 57 -3.87 -8.83 -0.86
CA TRP A 57 -3.86 -7.66 -1.75
C TRP A 57 -5.15 -6.83 -1.70
N THR A 58 -5.87 -6.88 -0.58
CA THR A 58 -7.12 -6.14 -0.38
C THR A 58 -6.90 -5.03 0.63
N ARG A 59 -7.13 -3.78 0.23
CA ARG A 59 -7.00 -2.62 1.13
C ARG A 59 -8.04 -2.71 2.26
N THR A 60 -7.59 -2.65 3.50
CA THR A 60 -8.48 -2.41 4.64
C THR A 60 -9.17 -1.05 4.52
N VAL A 61 -10.51 -1.04 4.57
CA VAL A 61 -11.34 0.17 4.58
C VAL A 61 -12.00 0.28 5.95
N TYR A 62 -11.96 1.45 6.58
CA TYR A 62 -12.62 1.69 7.86
C TYR A 62 -13.93 2.44 7.64
N ASP A 63 -14.97 2.08 8.40
CA ASP A 63 -16.22 2.83 8.46
C ASP A 63 -16.07 4.12 9.28
N MET A 64 -17.14 4.92 9.36
CA MET A 64 -17.15 6.17 10.11
C MET A 64 -17.03 5.98 11.64
N ALA A 65 -17.23 4.77 12.15
CA ALA A 65 -17.02 4.41 13.55
C ALA A 65 -15.60 3.85 13.80
N GLY A 66 -14.77 3.74 12.77
CA GLY A 66 -13.41 3.21 12.85
C GLY A 66 -13.33 1.69 12.86
N ASN A 67 -14.41 0.96 12.54
CA ASN A 67 -14.37 -0.49 12.39
C ASN A 67 -13.90 -0.88 10.98
N PRO A 68 -13.11 -1.94 10.82
CA PRO A 68 -12.78 -2.44 9.50
C PRO A 68 -14.04 -2.97 8.81
N GLN A 69 -14.24 -2.55 7.56
CA GLN A 69 -15.23 -3.13 6.66
C GLN A 69 -14.78 -4.55 6.33
N LYS A 70 -15.65 -5.53 6.58
CA LYS A 70 -15.40 -6.94 6.30
C LYS A 70 -15.70 -7.28 4.84
#